data_AF-A0A7S1M3A8-F1
#
_entry.id   AF-A0A7S1M3A8-F1
#
_cell.length_a   1.000
_cell.length_b   1.000
_cell.length_c   1.000
_cell.angle_alpha   90.00
_cell.angle_beta   90.00
_cell.angle_gamma   90.00
#
_symmetry.space_group_name_H-M   'P 1'
#
loop_
_entity.id
_entity.type
_entity.pdbx_description
1 polymer ?
#
loop_
_entity_poly.entity_id
_entity_poly.type
_entity_poly.pdbx_seq_one_letter_code
_entity_poly.pdbx_strand_id
1 'polypeptide(L)'
;KVTVSVLYWASSMSQPPRGPNDKTAPNEAVKDPKLVERLLCHAERNAINVAALHAAAVTQSESARVNGTLVEDVSHVLNGNCVCMSNFVCPKSDRVLFEALKADLRAYSGATLKSSADKDGDGDGPSRGLIDWSKHEVYENPTTISPVFNSIVEVLDRFFDVDVYASRLNYYRDGSTWKPFHHDSHAYGGKALREDFTVGISLGQCRELEFLHEPSGKKFSFPQANGDCFAFTSEVNSRFMHGVPKSADPNCDDRFSIIVWGRRRSITDRNGGGSQANQDLKKMQVETIDDALNAAYSMVGSRTMSNSSDTEPAAKKKKAKKRLQ
;
A
#
# COMPACT_ATOMS: atom_id res chain seq x y z
N LYS A 1 -38.53 -6.22 7.25
CA LYS A 1 -38.17 -5.32 6.13
C LYS A 1 -37.13 -4.35 6.67
N VAL A 2 -35.85 -4.65 6.51
CA VAL A 2 -34.74 -3.78 6.93
C VAL A 2 -34.26 -3.06 5.68
N THR A 3 -34.42 -1.75 5.65
CA THR A 3 -34.02 -0.88 4.55
C THR A 3 -32.53 -0.59 4.73
N VAL A 4 -31.69 -1.13 3.85
CA VAL A 4 -30.26 -0.77 3.76
C VAL A 4 -30.17 0.44 2.84
N SER A 5 -29.81 1.59 3.41
CA SER A 5 -29.58 2.83 2.65
C SER A 5 -28.23 2.74 1.95
N VAL A 6 -28.26 2.46 0.64
CA VAL A 6 -27.10 2.60 -0.25
C VAL A 6 -26.99 4.08 -0.62
N LEU A 7 -26.07 4.81 0.02
CA LEU A 7 -25.75 6.19 -0.36
C LEU A 7 -24.79 6.18 -1.56
N TYR A 8 -25.35 6.32 -2.76
CA TYR A 8 -24.58 6.72 -3.94
C TYR A 8 -24.20 8.20 -3.80
N TRP A 9 -22.91 8.51 -3.86
CA TRP A 9 -22.42 9.89 -3.90
C TRP A 9 -21.79 10.17 -5.26
N ALA A 10 -22.58 10.79 -6.15
CA ALA A 10 -22.09 11.43 -7.36
C ALA A 10 -21.70 12.87 -7.01
N SER A 11 -20.42 13.21 -7.11
CA SER A 11 -19.96 14.59 -6.89
C SER A 11 -19.99 15.33 -8.23
N SER A 12 -20.89 16.31 -8.35
CA SER A 12 -20.89 17.28 -9.44
C SER A 12 -19.70 18.24 -9.25
N MET A 13 -18.68 18.11 -10.08
CA MET A 13 -17.61 19.10 -10.17
C MET A 13 -18.10 20.32 -10.98
N SER A 14 -18.40 21.42 -10.30
CA SER A 14 -18.19 22.74 -10.88
C SER A 14 -16.88 23.30 -10.31
N GLN A 15 -15.84 23.38 -11.13
CA GLN A 15 -14.66 24.16 -10.77
C GLN A 15 -15.05 25.64 -10.70
N PRO A 16 -14.52 26.41 -9.74
CA PRO A 16 -14.69 27.86 -9.76
C PRO A 16 -14.01 28.44 -11.03
N PRO A 17 -14.58 29.49 -11.65
CA PRO A 17 -14.04 30.06 -12.88
C PRO A 17 -12.65 30.64 -12.62
N ARG A 18 -11.70 30.27 -13.48
CA ARG A 18 -10.33 30.80 -13.45
C ARG A 18 -10.33 32.26 -13.90
N GLY A 19 -9.72 33.14 -13.11
CA GLY A 19 -9.55 34.55 -13.45
C GLY A 19 -8.59 34.76 -14.64
N PRO A 20 -8.66 35.90 -15.36
CA PRO A 20 -8.11 36.02 -16.72
C PRO A 20 -6.58 36.16 -16.83
N ASN A 21 -5.80 36.05 -15.74
CA ASN A 21 -4.39 36.48 -15.72
C ASN A 21 -3.35 35.45 -15.28
N ASP A 22 -3.70 34.17 -15.12
CA ASP A 22 -2.69 33.16 -14.77
C ASP A 22 -2.12 32.48 -16.02
N LYS A 23 -1.09 33.10 -16.61
CA LYS A 23 -0.25 32.55 -17.69
C LYS A 23 1.13 32.14 -17.17
N THR A 24 1.20 31.50 -16.00
CA THR A 24 2.41 30.78 -15.60
C THR A 24 2.32 29.34 -16.10
N ALA A 25 3.37 28.88 -16.79
CA ALA A 25 3.48 27.49 -17.23
C ALA A 25 3.30 26.54 -16.03
N PRO A 26 2.76 25.32 -16.22
CA PRO A 26 2.64 24.37 -15.12
C PRO A 26 4.05 24.12 -14.55
N ASN A 27 4.24 24.51 -13.30
CA ASN A 27 5.48 24.32 -12.57
C ASN A 27 5.74 22.80 -12.52
N GLU A 28 6.69 22.30 -13.31
CA GLU A 28 6.98 20.87 -13.36
C GLU A 28 7.29 20.35 -11.95
N ALA A 29 6.65 19.24 -11.58
CA ALA A 29 6.84 18.61 -10.30
C ALA A 29 8.33 18.26 -10.11
N VAL A 30 9.01 18.91 -9.15
CA VAL A 30 10.44 18.69 -8.90
C VAL A 30 10.62 17.29 -8.31
N LYS A 31 11.57 16.52 -8.85
CA LYS A 31 11.91 15.16 -8.41
C LYS A 31 13.42 15.05 -8.22
N ASP A 32 13.87 14.13 -7.37
CA ASP A 32 15.29 13.80 -7.24
C ASP A 32 15.59 12.46 -7.96
N PRO A 33 16.23 12.49 -9.14
CA PRO A 33 16.52 11.27 -9.90
C PRO A 33 17.37 10.25 -9.13
N LYS A 34 18.29 10.70 -8.25
CA LYS A 34 19.13 9.80 -7.46
C LYS A 34 18.29 9.10 -6.38
N LEU A 35 17.34 9.82 -5.80
CA LEU A 35 16.38 9.23 -4.86
C LEU A 35 15.54 8.17 -5.57
N VAL A 36 14.96 8.49 -6.73
CA VAL A 36 14.15 7.56 -7.52
C VAL A 36 14.91 6.25 -7.82
N GLU A 37 16.12 6.34 -8.36
CA GLU A 37 16.92 5.15 -8.68
C GLU A 37 17.27 4.32 -7.44
N ARG A 38 17.59 4.97 -6.31
CA ARG A 38 17.85 4.27 -5.06
C ARG A 38 16.63 3.49 -4.56
N LEU A 39 15.45 4.12 -4.61
CA LEU A 39 14.21 3.52 -4.14
C LEU A 39 13.75 2.38 -5.06
N LEU A 40 13.86 2.56 -6.39
CA LEU A 40 13.58 1.50 -7.36
C LEU A 40 14.50 0.29 -7.16
N CYS A 41 15.80 0.54 -7.01
CA CYS A 41 16.75 -0.53 -6.76
C CYS A 41 16.46 -1.27 -5.43
N HIS A 42 15.96 -0.57 -4.41
CA HIS A 42 15.53 -1.20 -3.16
C HIS A 42 14.27 -2.05 -3.38
N ALA A 43 13.27 -1.51 -4.06
CA ALA A 43 12.02 -2.20 -4.38
C ALA A 43 12.28 -3.49 -5.18
N GLU A 44 13.09 -3.43 -6.24
CA GLU A 44 13.40 -4.59 -7.08
C GLU A 44 14.06 -5.74 -6.34
N ARG A 45 14.82 -5.44 -5.27
CA ARG A 45 15.49 -6.46 -4.45
C ARG A 45 14.59 -7.08 -3.38
N ASN A 46 13.61 -6.33 -2.88
CA ASN A 46 12.82 -6.70 -1.70
C ASN A 46 11.35 -7.02 -1.99
N ALA A 47 10.87 -6.71 -3.20
CA ALA A 47 9.48 -6.89 -3.58
C ALA A 47 9.05 -8.37 -3.60
N ILE A 48 8.44 -8.81 -2.51
CA ILE A 48 7.80 -10.12 -2.38
C ILE A 48 6.32 -9.89 -2.07
N ASN A 49 5.45 -10.35 -2.97
CA ASN A 49 4.01 -10.25 -2.76
C ASN A 49 3.53 -11.30 -1.74
N VAL A 50 3.06 -10.85 -0.59
CA VAL A 50 2.51 -11.69 0.49
C VAL A 50 0.99 -11.62 0.63
N ALA A 51 0.28 -10.89 -0.23
CA ALA A 51 -1.17 -10.69 -0.12
C ALA A 51 -1.97 -12.02 -0.07
N ALA A 52 -1.54 -13.01 -0.84
CA ALA A 52 -2.18 -14.33 -0.86
C ALA A 52 -2.14 -15.03 0.51
N LEU A 53 -1.06 -14.87 1.28
CA LEU A 53 -0.94 -15.46 2.63
C LEU A 53 -2.00 -14.91 3.58
N HIS A 54 -2.28 -13.61 3.48
CA HIS A 54 -3.27 -12.94 4.31
C HIS A 54 -4.70 -13.28 3.90
N ALA A 55 -4.97 -13.38 2.60
CA ALA A 55 -6.31 -13.64 2.09
C ALA A 55 -6.74 -15.11 2.24
N ALA A 56 -5.81 -16.06 2.16
CA ALA A 56 -6.16 -17.48 2.17
C ALA A 56 -6.86 -17.91 3.48
N ALA A 57 -6.55 -17.24 4.60
CA ALA A 57 -7.19 -17.48 5.89
C ALA A 57 -8.71 -17.26 5.87
N VAL A 58 -9.23 -16.42 4.96
CA VAL A 58 -10.66 -16.11 4.83
C VAL A 58 -11.50 -17.35 4.49
N THR A 59 -10.89 -18.32 3.80
CA THR A 59 -11.55 -19.51 3.27
C THR A 59 -11.33 -20.76 4.13
N GLN A 60 -10.82 -20.61 5.36
CA GLN A 60 -10.51 -21.76 6.21
C GLN A 60 -11.73 -22.45 6.83
N SER A 61 -12.80 -21.72 7.12
CA SER A 61 -14.00 -22.33 7.72
C SER A 61 -14.84 -23.08 6.69
N GLU A 62 -15.48 -24.18 7.08
CA GLU A 62 -16.36 -24.96 6.19
C GLU A 62 -17.45 -24.09 5.55
N SER A 63 -18.06 -23.21 6.33
CA SER A 63 -19.05 -22.23 5.86
C SER A 63 -18.50 -21.24 4.82
N ALA A 64 -17.19 -20.95 4.85
CA ALA A 64 -16.55 -20.11 3.85
C ALA A 64 -16.22 -20.91 2.58
N ARG A 65 -15.81 -22.17 2.72
CA ARG A 65 -15.52 -23.08 1.58
C ARG A 65 -16.73 -23.40 0.72
N VAL A 66 -17.92 -23.44 1.32
CA VAL A 66 -19.18 -23.68 0.59
C VAL A 66 -19.80 -22.39 0.01
N ASN A 67 -19.26 -21.21 0.34
CA ASN A 67 -19.69 -19.95 -0.25
C ASN A 67 -18.96 -19.73 -1.57
N GLY A 68 -19.56 -20.19 -2.68
CA GLY A 68 -18.96 -20.13 -4.02
C GLY A 68 -18.53 -18.73 -4.44
N THR A 69 -19.33 -17.70 -4.15
CA THR A 69 -18.99 -16.30 -4.45
C THR A 69 -17.76 -15.84 -3.67
N LEU A 70 -17.69 -16.14 -2.36
CA LEU A 70 -16.51 -15.80 -1.56
C LEU A 70 -15.25 -16.50 -2.07
N VAL A 71 -15.34 -17.77 -2.42
CA VAL A 71 -14.20 -18.54 -2.95
C VAL A 71 -13.73 -17.97 -4.28
N GLU A 72 -14.66 -17.68 -5.20
CA GLU A 72 -14.36 -17.06 -6.50
C GLU A 72 -13.71 -15.68 -6.31
N ASP A 73 -14.26 -14.83 -5.45
CA ASP A 73 -13.76 -13.48 -5.23
C ASP A 73 -12.39 -13.47 -4.53
N VAL A 74 -12.16 -14.36 -3.55
CA VAL A 74 -10.84 -14.56 -2.94
C VAL A 74 -9.83 -15.09 -3.97
N SER A 75 -10.26 -15.91 -4.94
CA SER A 75 -9.37 -16.41 -5.99
C SER A 75 -8.72 -15.27 -6.79
N HIS A 76 -9.41 -14.13 -6.99
CA HIS A 76 -8.81 -12.97 -7.65
C HIS A 76 -7.62 -12.41 -6.87
N VAL A 77 -7.72 -12.34 -5.53
CA VAL A 77 -6.63 -11.93 -4.65
C VAL A 77 -5.46 -12.92 -4.75
N LEU A 78 -5.75 -14.24 -4.70
CA LEU A 78 -4.74 -15.29 -4.81
C LEU A 78 -4.05 -15.31 -6.19
N ASN A 79 -4.74 -14.88 -7.24
CA ASN A 79 -4.23 -14.78 -8.60
C ASN A 79 -3.36 -13.52 -8.85
N GLY A 80 -2.98 -12.80 -7.80
CA GLY A 80 -2.08 -11.65 -7.88
C GLY A 80 -2.76 -10.32 -8.22
N ASN A 81 -4.09 -10.25 -8.18
CA ASN A 81 -4.81 -8.97 -8.34
C ASN A 81 -4.73 -8.08 -7.08
N CYS A 82 -4.16 -8.59 -5.99
CA CYS A 82 -3.77 -7.82 -4.82
C CYS A 82 -2.30 -8.09 -4.51
N VAL A 83 -1.62 -7.04 -4.08
CA VAL A 83 -0.21 -7.00 -3.78
C VAL A 83 -0.04 -6.41 -2.39
N CYS A 84 0.79 -7.06 -1.57
CA CYS A 84 1.29 -6.51 -0.32
C CYS A 84 2.79 -6.85 -0.26
N MET A 85 3.65 -5.86 -0.10
CA MET A 85 5.11 -6.02 -0.08
C MET A 85 5.69 -5.27 1.11
N SER A 86 6.45 -5.98 1.94
CA SER A 86 7.13 -5.36 3.09
C SER A 86 8.47 -4.76 2.69
N ASN A 87 8.87 -3.66 3.35
CA ASN A 87 10.13 -2.96 3.10
C ASN A 87 10.35 -2.61 1.61
N PHE A 88 9.31 -2.10 0.96
CA PHE A 88 9.32 -1.85 -0.48
C PHE A 88 10.16 -0.62 -0.86
N VAL A 89 9.95 0.54 -0.23
CA VAL A 89 10.77 1.74 -0.50
C VAL A 89 11.92 1.93 0.49
N CYS A 90 11.77 1.42 1.72
CA CYS A 90 12.83 1.44 2.73
C CYS A 90 12.54 0.39 3.82
N PRO A 91 13.54 0.02 4.66
CA PRO A 91 13.31 -0.82 5.82
C PRO A 91 12.33 -0.19 6.83
N LYS A 92 11.58 -1.03 7.55
CA LYS A 92 10.66 -0.60 8.61
C LYS A 92 11.27 0.35 9.64
N SER A 93 12.55 0.17 9.98
CA SER A 93 13.26 1.01 10.94
C SER A 93 13.80 2.32 10.34
N ASP A 94 13.86 2.45 9.03
CA ASP A 94 14.41 3.62 8.33
C ASP A 94 13.33 4.68 8.11
N ARG A 95 13.32 5.68 9.00
CA ARG A 95 12.37 6.78 8.96
C ARG A 95 12.83 7.97 8.11
N VAL A 96 13.95 7.89 7.38
CA VAL A 96 14.50 9.04 6.64
C VAL A 96 13.49 9.59 5.62
N LEU A 97 12.82 8.72 4.85
CA LEU A 97 11.79 9.14 3.90
C LEU A 97 10.58 9.79 4.59
N PHE A 98 10.15 9.20 5.70
CA PHE A 98 9.03 9.69 6.48
C PHE A 98 9.32 11.10 7.03
N GLU A 99 10.48 11.29 7.67
CA GLU A 99 10.86 12.58 8.24
C GLU A 99 11.09 13.65 7.16
N ALA A 100 11.67 13.28 6.02
CA ALA A 100 11.85 14.20 4.90
C ALA A 100 10.51 14.66 4.31
N LEU A 101 9.56 13.74 4.08
CA LEU A 101 8.21 14.08 3.64
C LEU A 101 7.48 14.95 4.66
N LYS A 102 7.60 14.63 5.96
CA LYS A 102 7.01 15.42 7.05
C LYS A 102 7.58 16.85 7.07
N ALA A 103 8.89 17.00 6.84
CA ALA A 103 9.55 18.30 6.77
C ALA A 103 9.05 19.12 5.58
N ASP A 104 8.93 18.51 4.38
CA ASP A 104 8.38 19.18 3.19
C ASP A 104 6.96 19.72 3.46
N LEU A 105 6.09 18.88 4.05
CA LEU A 105 4.71 19.27 4.35
C LEU A 105 4.61 20.36 5.44
N ARG A 106 5.48 20.33 6.46
CA ARG A 106 5.58 21.39 7.47
C ARG A 106 6.00 22.72 6.85
N ALA A 107 7.04 22.69 6.00
CA ALA A 107 7.54 23.88 5.32
C ALA A 107 6.46 24.52 4.43
N TYR A 108 5.63 23.71 3.78
CA TYR A 108 4.54 24.21 2.92
C TYR A 108 3.31 24.71 3.69
N SER A 109 2.83 23.93 4.67
CA SER A 109 1.59 24.25 5.39
C SER A 109 1.75 25.42 6.36
N GLY A 110 2.99 25.73 6.77
CA GLY A 110 3.28 26.64 7.87
C GLY A 110 2.79 26.12 9.23
N ALA A 111 2.22 24.92 9.25
CA ALA A 111 1.64 24.30 10.43
C ALA A 111 2.67 23.39 11.10
N THR A 112 2.75 23.46 12.43
CA THR A 112 3.39 22.42 13.23
C THR A 112 2.53 21.17 13.08
N LEU A 113 2.85 20.26 12.15
CA LEU A 113 2.26 18.91 12.13
C LEU A 113 2.55 18.31 13.51
N LYS A 114 1.52 18.27 14.37
CA LYS A 114 1.63 17.93 15.79
C LYS A 114 2.37 16.61 15.93
N SER A 115 3.47 16.60 16.67
CA SER A 115 4.05 15.34 17.12
C SER A 115 3.22 14.82 18.29
N SER A 116 3.18 13.50 18.49
CA SER A 116 2.55 12.86 19.65
C SER A 116 3.13 13.33 21.01
N ALA A 117 4.24 14.08 21.00
CA ALA A 117 4.88 14.66 22.18
C ALA A 117 4.41 16.09 22.53
N ASP A 118 3.70 16.80 21.64
CA ASP A 118 3.31 18.19 21.86
C ASP A 118 1.88 18.26 22.44
N LYS A 119 1.75 18.12 23.77
CA LYS A 119 0.43 18.11 24.43
C LYS A 119 -0.18 19.48 24.74
N ASP A 120 0.57 20.58 24.65
CA ASP A 120 0.06 21.88 25.10
C ASP A 120 0.45 22.98 24.09
N GLY A 121 -0.49 23.38 23.23
CA GLY A 121 -0.28 24.49 22.30
C GLY A 121 -1.49 24.78 21.41
N ASP A 122 -2.28 25.78 21.79
CA ASP A 122 -3.34 26.38 20.99
C ASP A 122 -2.72 27.21 19.85
N GLY A 123 -2.53 26.58 18.68
CA GLY A 123 -2.08 27.24 17.46
C GLY A 123 -3.23 27.50 16.50
N ASP A 124 -3.85 28.68 16.59
CA ASP A 124 -4.93 29.18 15.73
C ASP A 124 -4.37 29.81 14.43
N GLY A 125 -3.79 28.97 13.57
CA GLY A 125 -3.27 29.38 12.26
C GLY A 125 -3.94 28.63 11.10
N PRO A 126 -4.36 29.31 10.01
CA PRO A 126 -5.01 28.65 8.88
C PRO A 126 -4.02 27.72 8.16
N SER A 127 -4.17 26.42 8.39
CA SER A 127 -3.36 25.37 7.73
C SER A 127 -3.69 25.34 6.24
N ARG A 128 -2.83 25.93 5.41
CA ARG A 128 -3.03 25.95 3.95
C ARG A 128 -2.92 24.52 3.36
N GLY A 129 -4.01 24.06 2.75
CA GLY A 129 -4.07 22.79 2.00
C GLY A 129 -4.37 21.53 2.82
N LEU A 130 -4.43 21.64 4.15
CA LEU A 130 -4.84 20.55 5.03
C LEU A 130 -6.37 20.58 5.15
N ILE A 131 -7.05 19.75 4.36
CA ILE A 131 -8.50 19.61 4.51
C ILE A 131 -8.73 18.65 5.68
N ASP A 132 -9.31 19.15 6.78
CA ASP A 132 -9.84 18.32 7.86
C ASP A 132 -11.09 17.60 7.35
N TRP A 133 -10.87 16.47 6.67
CA TRP A 133 -11.93 15.50 6.53
C TRP A 133 -12.03 14.83 7.90
N SER A 134 -13.19 14.95 8.55
CA SER A 134 -13.62 14.41 9.87
C SER A 134 -13.08 13.04 10.38
N LYS A 135 -12.24 12.33 9.60
CA LYS A 135 -11.66 11.02 9.88
C LYS A 135 -10.13 10.94 9.63
N HIS A 136 -9.52 11.74 8.75
CA HIS A 136 -8.07 11.84 8.44
C HIS A 136 -7.79 13.08 7.56
N GLU A 137 -6.56 13.57 7.53
CA GLU A 137 -6.21 14.75 6.74
C GLU A 137 -5.73 14.36 5.33
N VAL A 138 -6.03 15.18 4.32
CA VAL A 138 -5.79 14.86 2.91
C VAL A 138 -5.11 16.01 2.18
N TYR A 139 -4.08 15.69 1.41
CA TYR A 139 -3.55 16.53 0.34
C TYR A 139 -3.82 15.87 -1.02
N GLU A 140 -4.53 16.55 -1.90
CA GLU A 140 -4.79 16.09 -3.27
C GLU A 140 -3.68 16.57 -4.20
N ASN A 141 -3.03 15.63 -4.91
CA ASN A 141 -1.92 15.89 -5.84
C ASN A 141 -0.88 16.92 -5.31
N PRO A 142 -0.20 16.67 -4.17
CA PRO A 142 0.80 17.57 -3.59
C PRO A 142 2.12 17.63 -4.39
N THR A 143 2.02 17.66 -5.72
CA THR A 143 3.12 17.53 -6.67
C THR A 143 4.03 18.76 -6.71
N THR A 144 3.53 19.92 -6.32
CA THR A 144 4.32 21.15 -6.19
C THR A 144 4.91 21.33 -4.79
N ILE A 145 4.64 20.40 -3.88
CA ILE A 145 4.92 20.57 -2.44
C ILE A 145 6.13 19.76 -1.98
N SER A 146 6.21 18.49 -2.37
CA SER A 146 7.24 17.58 -1.84
C SER A 146 7.98 16.84 -2.97
N PRO A 147 9.29 17.06 -3.15
CA PRO A 147 10.12 16.26 -4.04
C PRO A 147 10.17 14.78 -3.63
N VAL A 148 10.10 14.49 -2.32
CA VAL A 148 10.02 13.12 -1.80
C VAL A 148 8.74 12.44 -2.28
N PHE A 149 7.60 13.12 -2.17
CA PHE A 149 6.32 12.62 -2.68
C PHE A 149 6.41 12.29 -4.18
N ASN A 150 6.91 13.22 -4.99
CA ASN A 150 7.02 13.02 -6.44
C ASN A 150 7.96 11.87 -6.81
N SER A 151 9.07 11.73 -6.07
CA SER A 151 10.01 10.64 -6.28
C SER A 151 9.36 9.28 -5.98
N ILE A 152 8.55 9.18 -4.92
CA ILE A 152 7.78 7.97 -4.61
C ILE A 152 6.74 7.68 -5.70
N VAL A 153 5.99 8.69 -6.16
CA VAL A 153 5.03 8.51 -7.25
C VAL A 153 5.71 7.97 -8.51
N GLU A 154 6.90 8.48 -8.86
CA GLU A 154 7.67 7.97 -10.00
C GLU A 154 8.18 6.54 -9.79
N VAL A 155 8.57 6.17 -8.57
CA VAL A 155 8.92 4.78 -8.24
C VAL A 155 7.73 3.86 -8.50
N LEU A 156 6.52 4.25 -8.07
CA LEU A 156 5.31 3.44 -8.26
C LEU A 156 4.93 3.31 -9.74
N ASP A 157 4.96 4.43 -10.48
CA ASP A 157 4.75 4.51 -11.93
C ASP A 157 5.67 3.55 -12.70
N ARG A 158 6.97 3.59 -12.40
CA ARG A 158 7.99 2.77 -13.08
C ARG A 158 7.95 1.31 -12.64
N PHE A 159 7.82 1.05 -11.34
CA PHE A 159 7.89 -0.31 -10.80
C PHE A 159 6.70 -1.17 -11.24
N PHE A 160 5.50 -0.60 -11.24
CA PHE A 160 4.25 -1.29 -11.60
C PHE A 160 3.84 -1.12 -13.06
N ASP A 161 4.58 -0.33 -13.84
CA ASP A 161 4.27 -0.03 -15.25
C ASP A 161 2.85 0.56 -15.42
N VAL A 162 2.62 1.70 -14.77
CA VAL A 162 1.30 2.34 -14.66
C VAL A 162 1.39 3.79 -15.14
N ASP A 163 0.48 4.22 -16.01
CA ASP A 163 0.24 5.64 -16.27
C ASP A 163 -0.57 6.24 -15.12
N VAL A 164 0.08 7.12 -14.35
CA VAL A 164 -0.53 7.78 -13.18
C VAL A 164 -1.50 8.89 -13.61
N TYR A 165 -2.76 8.77 -13.20
CA TYR A 165 -3.80 9.75 -13.48
C TYR A 165 -4.06 10.67 -12.29
N ALA A 166 -3.96 10.13 -11.07
CA ALA A 166 -4.19 10.87 -9.84
C ALA A 166 -3.32 10.33 -8.71
N SER A 167 -3.02 11.22 -7.75
CA SER A 167 -2.30 10.87 -6.54
C SER A 167 -2.85 11.61 -5.32
N ARG A 168 -2.71 10.99 -4.15
CA ARG A 168 -3.19 11.56 -2.88
C ARG A 168 -2.22 11.21 -1.77
N LEU A 169 -2.04 12.15 -0.85
CA LEU A 169 -1.40 11.89 0.44
C LEU A 169 -2.47 11.95 1.53
N ASN A 170 -2.62 10.84 2.25
CA ASN A 170 -3.45 10.76 3.45
C ASN A 170 -2.54 10.83 4.67
N TYR A 171 -2.87 11.69 5.63
CA TYR A 171 -2.18 11.82 6.90
C TYR A 171 -3.06 11.35 8.05
N TYR A 172 -2.56 10.36 8.76
CA TYR A 172 -3.16 9.77 9.94
C TYR A 172 -2.36 10.26 11.14
N ARG A 173 -2.90 11.24 11.85
CA ARG A 173 -2.20 11.89 12.98
C ARG A 173 -1.86 10.93 14.11
N ASP A 174 -2.76 9.98 14.37
CA ASP A 174 -2.65 9.00 15.46
C ASP A 174 -3.61 7.82 15.25
N GLY A 175 -3.71 6.96 16.27
CA GLY A 175 -4.62 5.81 16.31
C GLY A 175 -6.12 6.14 16.18
N SER A 176 -6.55 7.38 16.47
CA SER A 176 -7.96 7.79 16.40
C SER A 176 -8.42 8.10 14.98
N THR A 177 -7.50 8.48 14.10
CA THR A 177 -7.75 8.74 12.67
C THR A 177 -7.92 7.43 11.88
N TRP A 178 -8.83 7.42 10.91
CA TRP A 178 -9.24 6.21 10.18
C TRP A 178 -9.82 6.54 8.80
N LYS A 179 -9.92 5.50 7.95
CA LYS A 179 -10.61 5.55 6.66
C LYS A 179 -11.69 4.46 6.64
N PRO A 180 -12.97 4.79 6.39
CA PRO A 180 -14.03 3.78 6.31
C PRO A 180 -13.81 2.83 5.15
N PHE A 181 -14.50 1.69 5.20
CA PHE A 181 -14.65 0.82 4.03
C PHE A 181 -15.25 1.61 2.87
N HIS A 182 -14.60 1.50 1.73
CA HIS A 182 -15.04 2.09 0.46
C HIS A 182 -14.49 1.27 -0.71
N HIS A 183 -15.11 1.45 -1.87
CA HIS A 183 -14.47 1.19 -3.15
C HIS A 183 -13.87 2.49 -3.68
N ASP A 184 -12.79 2.40 -4.45
CA ASP A 184 -12.25 3.57 -5.13
C ASP A 184 -13.21 4.03 -6.23
N SER A 185 -13.70 5.26 -6.12
CA SER A 185 -14.77 5.82 -6.97
C SER A 185 -14.34 6.07 -8.42
N HIS A 186 -13.03 6.19 -8.66
CA HIS A 186 -12.47 6.54 -9.97
C HIS A 186 -12.44 5.34 -10.94
N ALA A 187 -12.66 4.12 -10.41
CA ALA A 187 -12.88 2.91 -11.21
C ALA A 187 -14.20 2.92 -12.02
N TYR A 188 -15.07 3.92 -11.83
CA TYR A 188 -16.39 4.01 -12.48
C TYR A 188 -16.50 5.11 -13.55
N GLY A 189 -15.39 5.78 -13.90
CA GLY A 189 -15.33 6.79 -14.97
C GLY A 189 -15.48 6.21 -16.40
N GLY A 190 -15.60 7.10 -17.40
CA GLY A 190 -15.70 6.72 -18.82
C GLY A 190 -14.49 5.92 -19.34
N LYS A 191 -14.71 5.02 -20.32
CA LYS A 191 -13.76 3.98 -20.77
C LYS A 191 -12.32 4.44 -21.08
N ALA A 192 -12.13 5.68 -21.53
CA ALA A 192 -10.81 6.19 -21.94
C ALA A 192 -9.91 6.62 -20.77
N LEU A 193 -10.49 7.02 -19.63
CA LEU A 193 -9.77 7.52 -18.44
C LEU A 193 -10.03 6.66 -17.20
N ARG A 194 -10.61 5.47 -17.38
CA ARG A 194 -10.91 4.57 -16.27
C ARG A 194 -9.61 3.96 -15.75
N GLU A 195 -9.29 4.28 -14.51
CA GLU A 195 -8.20 3.67 -13.75
C GLU A 195 -8.50 2.18 -13.56
N ASP A 196 -7.47 1.35 -13.65
CA ASP A 196 -7.59 -0.09 -13.43
C ASP A 196 -6.66 -0.63 -12.35
N PHE A 197 -5.92 0.27 -11.70
CA PHE A 197 -4.92 -0.06 -10.71
C PHE A 197 -4.83 1.03 -9.63
N THR A 198 -4.87 0.59 -8.38
CA THR A 198 -4.57 1.40 -7.21
C THR A 198 -3.28 0.88 -6.58
N VAL A 199 -2.36 1.76 -6.26
CA VAL A 199 -1.14 1.43 -5.51
C VAL A 199 -0.91 2.44 -4.40
N GLY A 200 -0.48 1.96 -3.24
CA GLY A 200 -0.22 2.80 -2.08
C GLY A 200 1.06 2.41 -1.35
N ILE A 201 1.75 3.42 -0.83
CA ILE A 201 2.88 3.26 0.09
C ILE A 201 2.47 3.75 1.47
N SER A 202 3.04 3.11 2.49
CA SER A 202 2.88 3.48 3.90
C SER A 202 4.21 3.97 4.47
N LEU A 203 4.21 5.11 5.14
CA LEU A 203 5.38 5.67 5.84
C LEU A 203 4.98 6.05 7.27
N GLY A 204 5.88 5.84 8.23
CA GLY A 204 5.62 6.13 9.64
C GLY A 204 5.04 4.95 10.43
N GLN A 205 4.09 5.20 11.33
CA GLN A 205 3.56 4.18 12.23
C GLN A 205 2.83 3.06 11.48
N CYS A 206 3.02 1.82 11.93
CA CYS A 206 2.34 0.66 11.36
C CYS A 206 0.83 0.71 11.62
N ARG A 207 0.03 0.45 10.58
CA ARG A 207 -1.44 0.35 10.66
C ARG A 207 -1.94 -0.85 9.87
N GLU A 208 -3.15 -1.31 10.14
CA GLU A 208 -3.79 -2.34 9.30
C GLU A 208 -4.38 -1.71 8.03
N LEU A 209 -4.26 -2.41 6.91
CA LEU A 209 -5.14 -2.23 5.76
C LEU A 209 -6.10 -3.42 5.71
N GLU A 210 -7.40 -3.15 5.79
CA GLU A 210 -8.43 -4.19 5.88
C GLU A 210 -9.25 -4.21 4.59
N PHE A 211 -9.54 -5.41 4.11
CA PHE A 211 -10.41 -5.70 2.97
C PHE A 211 -11.65 -6.45 3.46
N LEU A 212 -12.83 -6.00 3.07
CA LEU A 212 -14.13 -6.55 3.43
C LEU A 212 -14.83 -7.08 2.17
N HIS A 213 -15.15 -8.37 2.18
CA HIS A 213 -16.06 -8.98 1.20
C HIS A 213 -17.50 -8.80 1.68
N GLU A 214 -18.15 -7.72 1.24
CA GLU A 214 -19.48 -7.31 1.69
C GLU A 214 -20.53 -8.43 1.66
N PRO A 215 -20.65 -9.24 0.59
CA PRO A 215 -21.69 -10.27 0.52
C PRO A 215 -21.60 -11.30 1.65
N SER A 216 -20.39 -11.58 2.13
CA SER A 216 -20.15 -12.58 3.19
C SER A 216 -19.90 -11.97 4.58
N GLY A 217 -19.61 -10.67 4.65
CA GLY A 217 -19.11 -10.01 5.85
C GLY A 217 -17.69 -10.43 6.29
N LYS A 218 -17.01 -11.28 5.51
CA LYS A 218 -15.65 -11.74 5.83
C LYS A 218 -14.62 -10.70 5.48
N LYS A 219 -13.52 -10.70 6.24
CA LYS A 219 -12.44 -9.73 6.15
C LYS A 219 -11.10 -10.43 6.13
N PHE A 220 -10.14 -9.83 5.43
CA PHE A 220 -8.73 -10.07 5.66
C PHE A 220 -8.02 -8.73 5.84
N SER A 221 -6.90 -8.75 6.55
CA SER A 221 -6.05 -7.57 6.70
C SER A 221 -4.59 -7.96 6.57
N PHE A 222 -3.78 -6.95 6.32
CA PHE A 222 -2.34 -7.06 6.45
C PHE A 222 -1.77 -5.78 7.06
N PRO A 223 -0.69 -5.91 7.85
CA PRO A 223 -0.02 -4.77 8.43
C PRO A 223 0.64 -3.95 7.31
N GLN A 224 0.67 -2.64 7.53
CA GLN A 224 1.26 -1.65 6.66
C GLN A 224 2.25 -0.84 7.49
N ALA A 225 3.47 -1.35 7.57
CA ALA A 225 4.58 -0.73 8.27
C ALA A 225 5.24 0.37 7.42
N ASN A 226 6.19 1.09 8.03
CA ASN A 226 7.01 2.04 7.32
C ASN A 226 7.73 1.39 6.14
N GLY A 227 7.58 1.97 4.96
CA GLY A 227 8.21 1.51 3.74
C GLY A 227 7.41 0.43 2.99
N ASP A 228 6.29 -0.07 3.54
CA ASP A 228 5.49 -1.11 2.90
C ASP A 228 4.67 -0.57 1.73
N CYS A 229 4.39 -1.45 0.77
CA CYS A 229 3.56 -1.19 -0.40
C CYS A 229 2.36 -2.12 -0.43
N PHE A 230 1.24 -1.60 -0.91
CA PHE A 230 0.09 -2.38 -1.33
C PHE A 230 -0.35 -1.95 -2.73
N ALA A 231 -0.96 -2.86 -3.48
CA ALA A 231 -1.62 -2.52 -4.73
C ALA A 231 -2.78 -3.47 -5.00
N PHE A 232 -3.75 -3.04 -5.78
CA PHE A 232 -4.83 -3.90 -6.23
C PHE A 232 -5.45 -3.41 -7.53
N THR A 233 -6.00 -4.35 -8.31
CA THR A 233 -6.65 -4.05 -9.59
C THR A 233 -8.13 -3.72 -9.41
N SER A 234 -8.79 -3.26 -10.47
CA SER A 234 -10.26 -3.14 -10.49
C SER A 234 -10.99 -4.41 -10.10
N GLU A 235 -10.43 -5.60 -10.35
CA GLU A 235 -11.08 -6.87 -10.00
C GLU A 235 -11.25 -7.02 -8.49
N VAL A 236 -10.22 -6.64 -7.72
CA VAL A 236 -10.29 -6.65 -6.25
C VAL A 236 -11.12 -5.47 -5.77
N ASN A 237 -10.91 -4.28 -6.33
CA ASN A 237 -11.67 -3.09 -5.94
C ASN A 237 -13.18 -3.25 -6.18
N SER A 238 -13.65 -4.06 -7.14
CA SER A 238 -15.09 -4.27 -7.36
C SER A 238 -15.73 -5.30 -6.43
N ARG A 239 -14.94 -6.10 -5.72
CA ARG A 239 -15.39 -7.24 -4.89
C ARG A 239 -15.18 -7.01 -3.40
N PHE A 240 -14.14 -6.25 -3.07
CA PHE A 240 -13.77 -5.95 -1.70
C PHE A 240 -13.80 -4.44 -1.50
N MET A 241 -14.42 -4.00 -0.41
CA MET A 241 -14.17 -2.67 0.11
C MET A 241 -12.86 -2.68 0.89
N HIS A 242 -12.14 -1.56 0.91
CA HIS A 242 -10.93 -1.40 1.72
C HIS A 242 -11.02 -0.20 2.67
N GLY A 243 -10.28 -0.28 3.77
CA GLY A 243 -10.26 0.76 4.79
C GLY A 243 -9.06 0.65 5.73
N VAL A 244 -8.83 1.71 6.48
CA VAL A 244 -7.81 1.74 7.55
C VAL A 244 -8.58 1.91 8.86
N PRO A 245 -8.72 0.85 9.68
CA PRO A 245 -9.45 0.92 10.94
C PRO A 245 -8.70 1.79 11.97
N LYS A 246 -9.41 2.26 12.99
CA LYS A 246 -8.79 2.91 14.15
C LYS A 246 -7.81 1.95 14.83
N SER A 247 -6.69 2.48 15.32
CA SER A 247 -5.79 1.70 16.16
C SER A 247 -6.33 1.66 17.59
N ALA A 248 -6.29 0.48 18.20
CA ALA A 248 -6.53 0.33 19.64
C ALA A 248 -5.30 0.73 20.48
N ASP A 249 -4.13 0.87 19.85
CA ASP A 249 -2.90 1.30 20.52
C ASP A 249 -2.98 2.81 20.83
N PRO A 250 -3.04 3.20 22.12
CA PRO A 250 -3.10 4.60 22.51
C PRO A 250 -1.80 5.35 22.19
N ASN A 251 -0.70 4.65 21.92
CA ASN A 251 0.60 5.21 21.54
C ASN A 251 0.84 5.13 20.03
N CYS A 252 -0.20 4.90 19.24
CA CYS A 252 -0.10 4.89 17.79
C CYS A 252 0.25 6.28 17.27
N ASP A 253 1.51 6.44 16.90
CA ASP A 253 2.04 7.66 16.30
C ASP A 253 1.53 7.86 14.87
N ASP A 254 2.02 8.91 14.23
CA ASP A 254 1.54 9.36 12.93
C ASP A 254 2.03 8.52 11.74
N ARG A 255 1.21 8.51 10.69
CA ARG A 255 1.43 7.74 9.45
C ARG A 255 1.01 8.55 8.24
N PHE A 256 1.82 8.48 7.18
CA PHE A 256 1.42 8.89 5.84
C PHE A 256 1.05 7.69 4.97
N SER A 257 0.10 7.90 4.07
CA SER A 257 -0.14 6.99 2.96
C SER A 257 -0.16 7.78 1.65
N ILE A 258 0.73 7.42 0.73
CA ILE A 258 0.77 7.97 -0.63
C ILE A 258 0.03 6.98 -1.51
N ILE A 259 -1.08 7.41 -2.11
CA ILE A 259 -1.90 6.61 -3.00
C ILE A 259 -1.78 7.17 -4.41
N VAL A 260 -1.65 6.27 -5.37
CA VAL A 260 -1.61 6.56 -6.79
C VAL A 260 -2.67 5.71 -7.47
N TRP A 261 -3.42 6.34 -8.35
CA TRP A 261 -4.36 5.66 -9.23
C TRP A 261 -3.98 5.91 -10.68
N GLY A 262 -4.16 4.88 -11.49
CA GLY A 262 -3.76 4.95 -12.88
C GLY A 262 -4.22 3.77 -13.69
N ARG A 263 -3.67 3.68 -14.89
CA ARG A 263 -3.90 2.58 -15.82
C ARG A 263 -2.61 1.85 -16.11
N ARG A 264 -2.63 0.52 -16.01
CA ARG A 264 -1.48 -0.31 -16.39
C ARG A 264 -1.17 -0.12 -17.87
N ARG A 265 0.09 0.19 -18.21
CA ARG A 265 0.56 0.29 -19.60
C ARG A 265 0.63 -1.08 -20.24
N SER A 266 1.14 -2.05 -19.47
CA SER A 266 1.14 -3.46 -19.81
C SER A 266 0.78 -4.32 -18.60
N ILE A 267 0.31 -5.53 -18.86
CA ILE A 267 0.06 -6.51 -17.80
C ILE A 267 1.36 -7.26 -17.50
N THR A 268 1.77 -7.24 -16.24
CA THR A 268 3.02 -7.81 -15.74
C THR A 268 2.76 -8.63 -14.46
N ASP A 269 3.71 -9.47 -14.08
CA ASP A 269 3.68 -10.23 -12.82
C ASP A 269 3.51 -9.33 -11.58
N ARG A 270 3.89 -8.05 -11.68
CA ARG A 270 3.84 -7.09 -10.56
C ARG A 270 2.48 -6.39 -10.43
N ASN A 271 1.65 -6.38 -11.49
CA ASN A 271 0.43 -5.56 -11.55
C ASN A 271 -0.85 -6.35 -11.90
N GLY A 272 -0.88 -7.64 -11.57
CA GLY A 272 -2.05 -8.50 -11.78
C GLY A 272 -2.00 -9.40 -13.00
N GLY A 273 -0.84 -9.54 -13.65
CA GLY A 273 -0.62 -10.51 -14.73
C GLY A 273 -0.57 -11.97 -14.29
N GLY A 274 -0.60 -12.24 -12.98
CA GLY A 274 -0.41 -13.57 -12.41
C GLY A 274 1.01 -14.04 -12.68
N SER A 275 1.84 -14.07 -11.64
CA SER A 275 3.24 -14.50 -11.78
C SER A 275 3.37 -15.92 -12.32
N GLN A 276 4.59 -16.29 -12.72
CA GLN A 276 5.05 -17.68 -12.84
C GLN A 276 4.51 -18.61 -11.72
N ALA A 277 4.17 -18.08 -10.52
CA ALA A 277 3.46 -18.80 -9.47
C ALA A 277 2.14 -19.42 -9.94
N ASN A 278 1.41 -18.79 -10.87
CA ASN A 278 0.18 -19.35 -11.47
C ASN A 278 0.51 -20.45 -12.50
N GLN A 279 1.70 -20.43 -13.13
CA GLN A 279 2.17 -21.57 -13.94
C GLN A 279 2.65 -22.72 -13.06
N ASP A 280 3.28 -22.44 -11.91
CA ASP A 280 3.74 -23.45 -10.97
C ASP A 280 2.57 -24.00 -10.10
N LEU A 281 1.57 -23.18 -9.75
CA LEU A 281 0.27 -23.56 -9.14
C LEU A 281 -0.69 -24.25 -10.13
N LYS A 282 -0.48 -24.11 -11.45
CA LYS A 282 -1.18 -24.92 -12.46
C LYS A 282 -0.44 -26.22 -12.78
N LYS A 283 0.89 -26.25 -12.63
CA LYS A 283 1.73 -27.46 -12.79
C LYS A 283 1.67 -28.37 -11.57
N MET A 284 1.63 -27.79 -10.37
CA MET A 284 1.09 -28.45 -9.19
C MET A 284 -0.42 -28.52 -9.41
N GLN A 285 -1.02 -29.70 -9.47
CA GLN A 285 -2.48 -29.80 -9.56
C GLN A 285 -3.08 -29.26 -8.26
N VAL A 286 -3.34 -27.96 -8.19
CA VAL A 286 -3.99 -27.30 -7.05
C VAL A 286 -5.48 -27.52 -7.24
N GLU A 287 -5.97 -28.66 -6.74
CA GLU A 287 -7.38 -29.04 -6.82
C GLU A 287 -8.16 -28.52 -5.60
N THR A 288 -7.44 -28.17 -4.52
CA THR A 288 -8.05 -27.72 -3.26
C THR A 288 -7.46 -26.41 -2.76
N ILE A 289 -8.22 -25.72 -1.90
CA ILE A 289 -7.75 -24.54 -1.15
C ILE A 289 -6.54 -24.88 -0.27
N ASP A 290 -6.48 -26.12 0.24
CA ASP A 290 -5.37 -26.60 1.04
C ASP A 290 -4.08 -26.74 0.21
N ASP A 291 -4.20 -27.12 -1.08
CA ASP A 291 -3.07 -27.11 -2.03
C ASP A 291 -2.59 -25.69 -2.32
N ALA A 292 -3.53 -24.74 -2.47
CA ALA A 292 -3.19 -23.34 -2.69
C ALA A 292 -2.48 -22.73 -1.46
N LEU A 293 -2.94 -23.07 -0.26
CA LEU A 293 -2.32 -22.70 1.01
C LEU A 293 -0.90 -23.29 1.13
N ASN A 294 -0.75 -24.59 0.88
CA ASN A 294 0.54 -25.27 0.97
C ASN A 294 1.54 -24.76 -0.06
N ALA A 295 1.10 -24.47 -1.29
CA ALA A 295 1.92 -23.88 -2.32
C ALA A 295 2.33 -22.43 -1.96
N ALA A 296 1.40 -21.63 -1.41
CA ALA A 296 1.71 -20.29 -0.91
C ALA A 296 2.76 -20.33 0.21
N TYR A 297 2.64 -21.25 1.18
CA TYR A 297 3.64 -21.43 2.24
C TYR A 297 5.01 -21.90 1.70
N SER A 298 5.03 -22.79 0.70
CA SER A 298 6.26 -23.35 0.11
C SER A 298 7.05 -22.32 -0.71
N MET A 299 6.37 -21.43 -1.44
CA MET A 299 7.01 -20.33 -2.20
C MET A 299 7.73 -19.33 -1.29
N VAL A 300 7.22 -19.14 -0.07
CA VAL A 300 7.84 -18.27 0.92
C VAL A 300 9.05 -18.96 1.57
N GLY A 301 8.90 -20.23 1.98
CA GLY A 301 9.97 -20.97 2.68
C GLY A 301 11.19 -21.33 1.82
N SER A 302 11.00 -21.57 0.51
CA SER A 302 12.09 -21.93 -0.41
C SER A 302 13.05 -20.77 -0.72
N ARG A 303 12.57 -19.52 -0.72
CA ARG A 303 13.42 -18.33 -0.93
C ARG A 303 14.09 -17.81 0.33
N THR A 304 13.55 -18.07 1.52
CA THR A 304 14.25 -17.76 2.78
C THR A 304 15.51 -18.61 2.96
N MET A 305 15.52 -19.83 2.40
CA MET A 305 16.69 -20.73 2.43
C MET A 305 17.76 -20.34 1.40
N SER A 306 17.42 -19.67 0.29
CA SER A 306 18.40 -19.24 -0.70
C SER A 306 19.15 -17.95 -0.32
N ASN A 307 18.64 -17.17 0.63
CA ASN A 307 19.30 -15.96 1.14
C ASN A 307 20.21 -16.20 2.36
N SER A 308 20.33 -17.44 2.84
CA SER A 308 21.17 -17.78 4.00
C SER A 308 22.49 -18.48 3.67
N SER A 309 22.81 -18.69 2.37
CA SER A 309 24.00 -19.46 1.98
C SER A 309 25.29 -18.65 1.77
N ASP A 310 25.29 -17.33 1.95
CA ASP A 310 26.52 -16.53 1.93
C ASP A 310 27.03 -16.27 3.36
N THR A 311 27.45 -17.34 4.04
CA THR A 311 28.44 -17.22 5.12
C THR A 311 29.55 -18.23 4.90
N GLU A 312 30.74 -17.71 4.57
CA GLU A 312 32.00 -18.45 4.57
C GLU A 312 32.20 -19.18 5.91
N PRO A 313 32.58 -20.46 5.92
CA PRO A 313 32.85 -21.18 7.16
C PRO A 313 34.19 -20.74 7.74
N ALA A 314 34.13 -19.99 8.86
CA ALA A 314 35.29 -19.63 9.66
C ALA A 314 36.10 -20.87 10.09
N ALA A 315 37.40 -20.80 9.84
CA ALA A 315 38.38 -21.85 10.10
C ALA A 315 38.35 -22.38 11.55
N LYS A 316 38.16 -23.70 11.68
CA LYS A 316 38.31 -24.43 12.94
C LYS A 316 39.78 -24.39 13.41
N LYS A 317 40.06 -23.67 14.50
CA LYS A 317 41.32 -23.78 15.25
C LYS A 317 41.47 -25.20 15.82
N LYS A 318 42.54 -25.89 15.42
CA LYS A 318 42.97 -27.19 15.97
C LYS A 318 43.32 -27.06 17.46
N LYS A 319 42.65 -27.84 18.32
CA LYS A 319 43.10 -28.14 19.69
C LYS A 319 44.30 -29.09 19.64
N ALA A 320 45.47 -28.63 20.09
CA ALA A 320 46.61 -29.49 20.34
C ALA A 320 46.43 -30.22 21.68
N LYS A 321 46.50 -31.55 21.61
CA LYS A 321 46.46 -32.51 22.72
C LYS A 321 47.87 -32.54 23.34
N LYS A 322 48.03 -32.17 24.61
CA LYS A 322 49.25 -32.48 25.39
C LYS A 322 48.87 -33.56 26.39
N ARG A 323 49.45 -34.74 26.21
CA ARG A 323 49.31 -35.93 27.05
C ARG A 323 50.61 -36.08 27.85
N LEU A 324 50.45 -36.46 29.11
CA LEU A 324 51.47 -36.85 30.10
C LEU A 324 52.75 -37.47 29.51
N GLN A 325 53.90 -36.97 29.98
CA GLN A 325 54.91 -37.72 30.75
C GLN A 325 55.47 -36.79 31.81
#